data_AF-A0A2P1G3S2-F1
#
_entry.id   AF-A0A2P1G3S2-F1
#
_cell.length_a   1.000
_cell.length_b   1.000
_cell.length_c   1.000
_cell.angle_alpha   90.00
_cell.angle_beta   90.00
_cell.angle_gamma   90.00
#
_symmetry.space_group_name_H-M   'P 1'
#
loop_
_entity.id
_entity.type
_entity.pdbx_description
1 polymer ?
#
loop_
_entity_poly.entity_id
_entity_poly.type
_entity_poly.pdbx_seq_one_letter_code
_entity_poly.pdbx_strand_id
1 'polypeptide(L)'
;MFDEDNKLTKSMVNNYVKHKIMPSPIKKRYFRNHIVYCIVITVLKNILSIAEIDEGILHELNKSPIEESYNYFCNKMEEVMRLVISILDRQSSPEIKGRASIDIDLDKRNGLTLAIVSVCTKVITQKLLKYELLNAKEDK
;
A
#
# COMPACT_ATOMS: atom_id res chain seq x y z
N MET A 1 -6.34 0.46 -8.52
CA MET A 1 -5.48 -0.37 -7.62
C MET A 1 -5.70 -1.86 -7.85
N PHE A 2 -6.95 -2.31 -8.03
CA PHE A 2 -7.26 -3.69 -8.43
C PHE A 2 -8.00 -3.75 -9.78
N ASP A 3 -7.58 -2.91 -10.71
CA ASP A 3 -8.06 -2.95 -12.09
C ASP A 3 -7.41 -4.17 -12.80
N GLU A 4 -7.94 -4.61 -13.94
CA GLU A 4 -7.46 -5.83 -14.61
C GLU A 4 -5.95 -5.84 -14.86
N ASP A 5 -5.39 -4.68 -15.22
CA ASP A 5 -3.96 -4.50 -15.50
C ASP A 5 -3.05 -4.67 -14.27
N ASN A 6 -3.62 -4.62 -13.06
CA ASN A 6 -2.88 -4.75 -11.81
C ASN A 6 -3.04 -6.11 -11.12
N LYS A 7 -3.77 -7.05 -11.73
CA LYS A 7 -3.96 -8.42 -11.21
C LYS A 7 -2.61 -9.13 -11.06
N LEU A 8 -2.41 -9.77 -9.91
CA LEU A 8 -1.23 -10.60 -9.65
C LEU A 8 -1.30 -11.86 -10.53
N THR A 9 -0.30 -12.06 -11.39
CA THR A 9 -0.24 -13.23 -12.29
C THR A 9 0.70 -14.31 -11.78
N LYS A 10 0.53 -15.55 -12.27
CA LYS A 10 1.44 -16.67 -11.97
C LYS A 10 2.89 -16.36 -12.32
N SER A 11 3.12 -15.67 -13.45
CA SER A 11 4.47 -15.28 -13.88
C SER A 11 5.09 -14.29 -12.89
N MET A 12 4.33 -13.31 -12.39
CA MET A 12 4.84 -12.37 -11.39
C MET A 12 5.25 -13.08 -10.10
N VAL A 13 4.41 -13.99 -9.59
CA VAL A 13 4.73 -14.77 -8.37
C VAL A 13 5.98 -15.62 -8.59
N ASN A 14 6.12 -16.25 -9.75
CA ASN A 14 7.31 -17.02 -10.10
C ASN A 14 8.56 -16.12 -10.21
N ASN A 15 8.43 -14.91 -10.74
CA ASN A 15 9.53 -13.95 -10.82
C ASN A 15 9.99 -13.53 -9.42
N TYR A 16 9.05 -13.29 -8.49
CA TYR A 16 9.41 -12.96 -7.10
C TYR A 16 10.22 -14.08 -6.43
N VAL A 17 9.87 -15.35 -6.68
CA VAL A 17 10.64 -16.50 -6.18
C VAL A 17 12.01 -16.59 -6.87
N LYS A 18 12.04 -16.49 -8.21
CA LYS A 18 13.27 -16.62 -9.01
C LYS A 18 14.32 -15.57 -8.62
N HIS A 19 13.88 -14.35 -8.35
CA HIS A 19 14.74 -13.24 -7.94
C HIS A 19 14.95 -13.18 -6.42
N LYS A 20 14.46 -14.17 -5.66
CA LYS A 20 14.60 -14.29 -4.19
C LYS A 20 13.95 -13.17 -3.37
N ILE A 21 13.08 -12.39 -3.99
CA ILE A 21 12.26 -11.37 -3.34
C ILE A 21 11.23 -12.02 -2.38
N MET A 22 10.80 -13.24 -2.71
CA MET A 22 9.91 -14.04 -1.88
C MET A 22 10.51 -15.44 -1.64
N PRO A 23 10.32 -16.06 -0.46
CA PRO A 23 10.75 -17.42 -0.20
C PRO A 23 10.23 -18.44 -1.22
N SER A 24 11.03 -19.47 -1.48
CA SER A 24 10.63 -20.59 -2.33
C SER A 24 9.46 -21.37 -1.73
N PRO A 25 8.50 -21.83 -2.56
CA PRO A 25 7.34 -22.58 -2.08
C PRO A 25 7.76 -23.91 -1.44
N ILE A 26 7.09 -24.28 -0.35
CA ILE A 26 7.38 -25.50 0.40
C ILE A 26 6.59 -26.64 -0.22
N LYS A 27 7.26 -27.68 -0.73
CA LYS A 27 6.63 -28.81 -1.45
C LYS A 27 5.69 -28.34 -2.58
N LYS A 28 6.12 -27.31 -3.34
CA LYS A 28 5.34 -26.65 -4.40
C LYS A 28 4.04 -25.96 -3.93
N ARG A 29 3.90 -25.70 -2.63
CA ARG A 29 2.75 -24.99 -2.06
C ARG A 29 3.16 -23.64 -1.47
N TYR A 30 2.31 -22.66 -1.70
CA TYR A 30 2.40 -21.35 -1.07
C TYR A 30 1.59 -21.34 0.23
N PHE A 31 2.12 -20.64 1.23
CA PHE A 31 1.56 -20.55 2.58
C PHE A 31 1.38 -19.09 2.98
N ARG A 32 0.76 -18.84 4.14
CA ARG A 32 0.45 -17.51 4.65
C ARG A 32 1.59 -16.50 4.50
N ASN A 33 2.82 -16.89 4.85
CA ASN A 33 3.99 -16.01 4.72
C ASN A 33 4.21 -15.56 3.26
N HIS A 34 4.10 -16.45 2.28
CA HIS A 34 4.21 -16.11 0.86
C HIS A 34 3.10 -15.14 0.40
N ILE A 35 1.89 -15.31 0.95
CA ILE A 35 0.75 -14.45 0.63
C ILE A 35 1.01 -13.03 1.14
N VAL A 36 1.61 -12.89 2.33
CA VAL A 36 2.00 -11.58 2.87
C VAL A 36 2.95 -10.85 1.92
N TYR A 37 4.00 -11.50 1.42
CA TYR A 37 4.90 -10.92 0.41
C TYR A 37 4.12 -10.47 -0.83
N CYS A 38 3.26 -11.34 -1.37
CA CYS A 38 2.46 -11.02 -2.55
C CYS A 38 1.57 -9.80 -2.34
N ILE A 39 0.94 -9.66 -1.16
CA ILE A 39 0.09 -8.52 -0.82
C ILE A 39 0.94 -7.24 -0.76
N VAL A 40 2.00 -7.22 0.05
CA VAL A 40 2.85 -6.04 0.24
C VAL A 40 3.44 -5.58 -1.09
N ILE A 41 4.05 -6.49 -1.87
CA ILE A 41 4.63 -6.14 -3.18
C ILE A 41 3.55 -5.60 -4.11
N THR A 42 2.36 -6.21 -4.16
CA THR A 42 1.29 -5.76 -5.06
C THR A 42 0.76 -4.38 -4.68
N VAL A 43 0.70 -4.05 -3.40
CA VAL A 43 0.27 -2.73 -2.94
C VAL A 43 1.33 -1.68 -3.30
N LEU A 44 2.61 -1.98 -3.03
CA LEU A 44 3.69 -0.99 -3.12
C LEU A 44 4.31 -0.84 -4.52
N LYS A 45 4.22 -1.85 -5.40
CA LYS A 45 4.79 -1.80 -6.77
C LYS A 45 4.26 -0.66 -7.64
N ASN A 46 3.14 -0.05 -7.22
CA ASN A 46 2.54 1.08 -7.92
C ASN A 46 3.25 2.41 -7.65
N ILE A 47 4.10 2.47 -6.62
CA ILE A 47 4.81 3.69 -6.20
C ILE A 47 6.32 3.48 -6.08
N LEU A 48 6.77 2.23 -5.89
CA LEU A 48 8.16 1.86 -5.75
C LEU A 48 8.52 0.80 -6.79
N SER A 49 9.77 0.81 -7.23
CA SER A 49 10.34 -0.25 -8.05
C SER A 49 10.45 -1.56 -7.24
N ILE A 50 10.55 -2.68 -7.96
CA ILE A 50 10.73 -3.99 -7.31
C ILE A 50 12.03 -4.05 -6.49
N ALA A 51 13.09 -3.39 -6.94
CA ALA A 51 14.37 -3.33 -6.22
C ALA A 51 14.24 -2.55 -4.90
N GLU A 52 13.59 -1.39 -4.89
CA GLU A 52 13.35 -0.61 -3.67
C GLU A 52 12.47 -1.37 -2.66
N ILE A 53 11.49 -2.13 -3.16
CA ILE A 53 10.64 -2.97 -2.31
C ILE A 53 11.46 -4.09 -1.68
N ASP A 54 12.33 -4.75 -2.44
CA ASP A 54 13.15 -5.86 -1.95
C ASP A 54 14.20 -5.40 -0.93
N GLU A 55 15.03 -4.43 -1.33
CA GLU A 55 16.17 -3.98 -0.52
C GLU A 55 15.75 -3.10 0.68
N GLY A 56 14.67 -2.32 0.53
CA GLY A 56 14.18 -1.42 1.57
C GLY A 56 13.07 -2.05 2.40
N ILE A 57 11.90 -2.23 1.77
CA ILE A 57 10.66 -2.52 2.50
C ILE A 57 10.63 -3.94 3.06
N LEU A 58 10.95 -4.95 2.24
CA LEU A 58 10.94 -6.34 2.69
C LEU A 58 12.05 -6.59 3.71
N HIS A 59 13.20 -5.92 3.57
CA HIS A 59 14.24 -5.94 4.58
C HIS A 59 13.73 -5.42 5.94
N GLU A 60 13.02 -4.28 5.96
CA GLU A 60 12.40 -3.77 7.19
C GLU A 60 11.35 -4.72 7.77
N LEU A 61 10.50 -5.32 6.93
CA LEU A 61 9.47 -6.27 7.37
C LEU A 61 10.09 -7.54 7.99
N ASN A 62 11.29 -7.93 7.59
CA ASN A 62 11.98 -9.11 8.11
C ASN A 62 12.73 -8.87 9.44
N LYS A 63 12.79 -7.62 9.94
CA LYS A 63 13.40 -7.29 11.25
C LYS A 63 12.58 -7.78 12.46
N SER A 64 11.33 -8.17 12.24
CA SER A 64 10.43 -8.72 13.26
C SER A 64 9.69 -9.93 12.67
N PRO A 65 9.02 -10.76 13.50
CA PRO A 65 8.16 -11.83 12.99
C PRO A 65 7.19 -11.30 11.92
N ILE A 66 7.08 -12.03 10.80
CA ILE A 66 6.31 -11.59 9.63
C ILE A 66 4.85 -11.23 9.96
N GLU A 67 4.26 -11.90 10.94
CA GLU A 67 2.91 -11.61 11.44
C GLU A 67 2.83 -10.23 12.08
N GLU A 68 3.74 -9.90 12.99
CA GLU A 68 3.82 -8.58 13.62
C GLU A 68 4.04 -7.49 12.58
N SER A 69 4.97 -7.73 11.65
CA SER A 69 5.28 -6.82 10.56
C SER A 69 4.10 -6.57 9.62
N TYR A 70 3.34 -7.62 9.31
CA TYR A 70 2.15 -7.51 8.47
C TYR A 70 1.00 -6.82 9.21
N ASN A 71 0.81 -7.10 10.49
CA ASN A 71 -0.19 -6.42 11.30
C ASN A 71 0.12 -4.92 11.42
N TYR A 72 1.39 -4.55 11.59
CA TYR A 72 1.82 -3.15 11.54
C TYR A 72 1.46 -2.49 10.20
N PHE A 73 1.78 -3.15 9.08
CA PHE A 73 1.43 -2.67 7.74
C PHE A 73 -0.07 -2.43 7.58
N CYS A 74 -0.91 -3.39 8.00
CA CYS A 74 -2.36 -3.28 7.92
C CYS A 74 -2.90 -2.14 8.79
N ASN A 75 -2.46 -2.06 10.05
CA ASN A 75 -2.90 -1.02 10.98
C ASN A 75 -2.54 0.38 10.48
N LYS A 76 -1.32 0.55 9.97
CA LYS A 76 -0.87 1.84 9.46
C LYS A 76 -1.59 2.22 8.16
N MET A 77 -1.83 1.26 7.26
CA MET A 77 -2.70 1.47 6.08
C MET A 77 -4.09 1.96 6.48
N GLU A 78 -4.72 1.33 7.47
CA GLU A 78 -6.05 1.71 7.96
C GLU A 78 -6.05 3.11 8.57
N GLU A 79 -5.09 3.42 9.44
CA GLU A 79 -4.91 4.73 10.07
C GLU A 79 -4.82 5.84 9.01
N VAL A 80 -3.95 5.65 8.01
CA VAL A 80 -3.75 6.63 6.94
C VAL A 80 -5.01 6.79 6.10
N MET A 81 -5.68 5.69 5.72
CA MET A 81 -6.92 5.78 4.95
C MET A 81 -8.01 6.54 5.72
N ARG A 82 -8.19 6.25 7.02
CA ARG A 82 -9.14 6.97 7.88
C ARG A 82 -8.81 8.45 7.97
N LEU A 83 -7.53 8.79 8.08
CA LEU A 83 -7.12 10.19 8.08
C LEU A 83 -7.48 10.88 6.77
N VAL A 84 -7.13 10.30 5.62
CA VAL A 84 -7.42 10.92 4.33
C VAL A 84 -8.93 11.09 4.14
N ILE A 85 -9.75 10.10 4.50
CA ILE A 85 -11.22 10.24 4.46
C ILE A 85 -11.69 11.40 5.34
N SER A 86 -11.18 11.50 6.57
CA SER A 86 -11.54 12.60 7.48
C SER A 86 -11.15 13.99 6.94
N ILE A 87 -10.05 14.09 6.18
CA ILE A 87 -9.65 15.32 5.52
C ILE A 87 -10.66 15.69 4.43
N LEU A 88 -11.10 14.72 3.63
CA LEU A 88 -12.09 14.92 2.57
C LEU A 88 -13.44 15.36 3.13
N ASP A 89 -13.92 14.71 4.19
CA ASP A 89 -15.18 15.09 4.85
C ASP A 89 -15.14 16.55 5.32
N ARG A 90 -13.99 17.02 5.83
CA ARG A 90 -13.80 18.40 6.27
C ARG A 90 -13.71 19.41 5.12
N GLN A 91 -13.21 19.01 3.94
CA GLN A 91 -13.16 19.91 2.78
C GLN A 91 -14.55 20.34 2.30
N SER A 92 -15.59 19.55 2.59
CA SER A 92 -16.99 19.90 2.33
C SER A 92 -17.49 21.09 3.17
N SER A 93 -16.74 21.50 4.19
CA SER A 93 -17.05 22.62 5.11
C SER A 93 -15.92 23.66 5.06
N PRO A 94 -15.91 24.56 4.07
CA PRO A 94 -14.78 25.44 3.75
C PRO A 94 -14.36 26.43 4.85
N GLU A 95 -15.17 26.58 5.91
CA GLU A 95 -14.88 27.46 7.05
C GLU A 95 -13.95 26.81 8.09
N ILE A 96 -13.74 25.50 8.04
CA ILE A 96 -12.92 24.77 9.01
C ILE A 96 -11.45 24.75 8.56
N LYS A 97 -10.64 25.69 9.07
CA LYS A 97 -9.18 25.57 9.02
C LYS A 97 -8.73 24.50 10.01
N GLY A 98 -8.26 23.37 9.51
CA GLY A 98 -7.77 22.25 10.32
C GLY A 98 -6.37 21.80 9.92
N ARG A 99 -5.66 21.17 10.86
CA ARG A 99 -4.46 20.38 10.57
C ARG A 99 -4.80 18.90 10.77
N ALA A 100 -4.28 18.08 9.88
CA ALA A 100 -4.31 16.62 9.99
C ALA A 100 -2.87 16.15 10.06
N SER A 101 -2.58 15.24 10.99
CA SER A 101 -1.25 14.69 11.22
C SER A 101 -1.31 13.17 11.25
N ILE A 102 -0.22 12.54 10.81
CA ILE A 102 0.01 11.10 10.92
C ILE A 102 1.19 10.95 11.86
N ASP A 103 1.04 10.11 12.87
CA ASP A 103 2.16 9.79 13.74
C ASP A 103 3.09 8.81 13.03
N ILE A 104 4.31 9.29 12.80
CA ILE A 104 5.39 8.51 12.19
C ILE A 104 6.34 8.13 13.33
N ASP A 105 6.51 6.83 13.54
CA ASP A 105 7.57 6.33 14.40
C ASP A 105 8.91 6.60 13.71
N LEU A 106 9.67 7.56 14.23
CA LEU A 106 10.95 7.99 13.68
C LEU A 106 12.06 6.96 13.94
N ASP A 107 11.90 6.12 14.96
CA ASP A 107 12.88 5.12 15.35
C ASP A 107 12.66 3.78 14.63
N LYS A 108 11.45 3.55 14.08
CA LYS A 108 11.11 2.28 13.41
C LYS A 108 10.28 2.48 12.14
N ARG A 109 10.75 1.90 11.03
CA ARG A 109 9.97 1.63 9.80
C ARG A 109 9.37 2.89 9.16
N ASN A 110 10.15 3.98 9.15
CA ASN A 110 9.75 5.25 8.53
C ASN A 110 9.52 5.09 7.02
N GLY A 111 10.38 4.34 6.32
CA GLY A 111 10.27 4.08 4.88
C GLY A 111 8.96 3.37 4.53
N LEU A 112 8.61 2.31 5.27
CA LEU A 112 7.33 1.63 5.12
C LEU A 112 6.13 2.56 5.38
N THR A 113 6.18 3.37 6.44
CA THR A 113 5.08 4.29 6.76
C THR A 113 4.88 5.32 5.64
N LEU A 114 5.95 5.93 5.15
CA LEU A 114 5.87 6.92 4.06
C LEU A 114 5.42 6.29 2.74
N ALA A 115 5.81 5.04 2.46
CA ALA A 115 5.32 4.29 1.32
C ALA A 115 3.80 4.03 1.43
N ILE A 116 3.32 3.66 2.61
CA ILE A 116 1.88 3.50 2.89
C ILE A 116 1.13 4.82 2.66
N VAL A 117 1.63 5.93 3.20
CA VAL A 117 1.05 7.27 2.97
C VAL A 117 0.95 7.59 1.48
N SER A 118 2.02 7.33 0.74
CA SER A 118 2.07 7.58 -0.71
C SER A 118 1.07 6.71 -1.48
N VAL A 119 0.91 5.42 -1.13
CA VAL A 119 -0.10 4.56 -1.77
C VAL A 119 -1.51 5.03 -1.46
N CYS A 120 -1.84 5.23 -0.18
CA CYS A 120 -3.20 5.58 0.24
C CYS A 120 -3.65 6.90 -0.39
N THR A 121 -2.79 7.94 -0.34
CA THR A 121 -3.08 9.23 -0.96
C THR A 121 -3.25 9.10 -2.46
N LYS A 122 -2.34 8.42 -3.16
CA LYS A 122 -2.45 8.17 -4.61
C LYS A 122 -3.78 7.50 -4.99
N VAL A 123 -4.17 6.45 -4.27
CA VAL A 123 -5.40 5.70 -4.55
C VAL A 123 -6.63 6.60 -4.40
N ILE A 124 -6.67 7.39 -3.34
CA ILE A 124 -7.79 8.28 -3.05
C ILE A 124 -7.85 9.41 -4.08
N THR A 125 -6.71 10.04 -4.40
CA THR A 125 -6.62 11.05 -5.47
C THR A 125 -7.14 10.50 -6.79
N GLN A 126 -6.74 9.29 -7.19
CA GLN A 126 -7.23 8.65 -8.42
C GLN A 126 -8.75 8.42 -8.40
N LYS A 127 -9.33 8.09 -7.24
CA LYS A 127 -10.78 7.88 -7.10
C LYS A 127 -11.55 9.20 -7.17
N LEU A 128 -11.06 10.25 -6.51
CA LEU A 128 -11.66 11.58 -6.55
C LEU A 128 -11.68 12.14 -7.98
N LEU A 129 -10.55 12.11 -8.68
CA LEU A 129 -10.47 12.58 -10.07
C LEU A 129 -11.43 11.82 -10.99
N LYS A 130 -11.58 10.50 -10.80
CA LYS A 130 -12.55 9.71 -11.56
C LYS A 130 -14.00 10.10 -11.25
N TYR A 131 -14.32 10.39 -9.99
CA TYR A 131 -15.65 10.84 -9.58
C TYR A 131 -16.00 12.20 -10.18
N GLU A 132 -15.09 13.18 -10.09
CA GLU A 132 -15.26 14.51 -10.69
C GLU A 132 -15.49 14.45 -12.21
N LEU A 133 -14.72 13.59 -12.90
CA LEU A 133 -14.87 13.37 -14.35
C LEU A 133 -16.21 12.72 -14.74
N LEU A 134 -16.83 11.94 -13.86
CA LEU A 134 -18.14 11.33 -14.11
C LEU A 134 -19.25 12.38 -13.96
N ASN A 135 -19.23 13.16 -12.87
CA ASN A 135 -20.20 14.23 -12.65
C ASN A 135 -20.17 15.28 -13.79
N ALA A 136 -18.97 15.66 -14.24
CA ALA A 136 -18.81 16.62 -15.35
C ALA A 136 -19.33 16.12 -16.71
N LYS A 137 -19.59 14.80 -16.87
CA LYS A 137 -20.20 14.21 -18.07
C LYS A 137 -21.72 14.09 -17.96
N GLU A 138 -22.27 14.01 -16.74
CA GLU A 138 -23.72 13.98 -16.50
C GLU A 138 -24.35 15.38 -16.61
N ASP A 139 -23.57 16.44 -16.36
CA ASP A 139 -23.98 17.84 -16.54
C ASP A 139 -23.92 18.34 -18.01
N LYS A 140 -23.59 17.47 -18.97
CA LYS A 140 -23.53 17.77 -20.43
C LYS A 140 -24.56 16.97 -21.21
#